data_AF-A0A015JXC8-F1
#
_entry.id   AF-A0A015JXC8-F1
#
_cell.length_a   1.000
_cell.length_b   1.000
_cell.length_c   1.000
_cell.angle_alpha   90.00
_cell.angle_beta   90.00
_cell.angle_gamma   90.00
#
_symmetry.space_group_name_H-M   'P 1'
#
loop_
_entity.id
_entity.type
_entity.pdbx_description
1 polymer ?
#
loop_
_entity_poly.entity_id
_entity_poly.type
_entity_poly.pdbx_seq_one_letter_code
_entity_poly.pdbx_strand_id
1 'polypeptide(L)'
;METKDSFWSSMGFALHISAPKYFGKADVKSSGDFRLKFLKEQWNDNRVVLFIDEFDILFEAHDDIKSSFFEVIHAIKNTKENYALLSSVAIGLFSILRLSSDRITTSPFNINNPFRNPNFTLEQVQSVYKEFEDDFKLTIDPEIIEDIYNRTNGHAALVCLCGKAINSDLMSKLDENRRLTSLTWLNFVINSMQDTIFDYNTFRWMIIILQKKKVRPAIELLRSVFLGSFKFVPIYDSEEKKLAEFLTAEGVLMRDETKKNNFRMSSIFVDDLIQRRLIPALYKSAPTCAVPLKKNDTLDILKILQTAIRFFDKDIISNAFIKSFKVASTLYVDGQKETQVPQENVYNTELIRILVNWLVRNNGFEVTGQWHMVESHAKKHVHTYSDIVITTQRQRIVLELLATATKEDLDEHFERVLEYAEKLSADDIWIVHFTCEDRYATATHKKLHWPPDDRINVIHCFHNRILENVLINVRYVDSSGTIKYITDEAIPLNLS
;
A
#
# COMPACT_ATOMS: atom_id res chain seq x y z
N MET A 1 -29.18 5.68 -8.99
CA MET A 1 -30.52 5.19 -9.40
C MET A 1 -31.56 5.85 -8.52
N GLU A 2 -32.54 6.53 -9.13
CA GLU A 2 -33.46 7.41 -8.40
C GLU A 2 -34.76 6.70 -7.95
N THR A 3 -35.20 5.62 -8.62
CA THR A 3 -36.44 4.89 -8.27
C THR A 3 -36.36 3.38 -8.55
N LYS A 4 -37.24 2.59 -7.91
CA LYS A 4 -37.39 1.15 -8.16
C LYS A 4 -37.72 0.81 -9.61
N ASP A 5 -38.63 1.56 -10.23
CA ASP A 5 -39.07 1.30 -11.61
C ASP A 5 -37.95 1.57 -12.61
N SER A 6 -37.16 2.62 -12.36
CA SER A 6 -35.95 2.91 -13.13
C SER A 6 -34.91 1.79 -12.98
N PHE A 7 -34.73 1.27 -11.76
CA PHE A 7 -33.86 0.11 -11.51
C PHE A 7 -34.27 -1.12 -12.33
N TRP A 8 -35.52 -1.57 -12.18
CA TRP A 8 -35.99 -2.79 -12.84
C TRP A 8 -36.04 -2.67 -14.36
N SER A 9 -36.41 -1.49 -14.88
CA SER A 9 -36.37 -1.23 -16.33
C SER A 9 -34.94 -1.26 -16.87
N SER A 10 -33.97 -0.69 -16.13
CA SER A 10 -32.56 -0.73 -16.51
C SER A 10 -31.99 -2.15 -16.46
N MET A 11 -32.34 -2.91 -15.42
CA MET A 11 -31.97 -4.32 -15.29
C MET A 11 -32.57 -5.17 -16.42
N GLY A 12 -33.85 -4.97 -16.74
CA GLY A 12 -34.52 -5.65 -17.85
C GLY A 12 -33.88 -5.35 -19.20
N PHE A 13 -33.49 -4.09 -19.42
CA PHE A 13 -32.75 -3.70 -20.62
C PHE A 13 -31.37 -4.36 -20.69
N ALA A 14 -30.63 -4.44 -19.57
CA ALA A 14 -29.35 -5.16 -19.51
C ALA A 14 -29.53 -6.66 -19.82
N LEU A 15 -30.57 -7.31 -19.29
CA LEU A 15 -30.90 -8.70 -19.60
C LEU A 15 -31.23 -8.90 -21.10
N HIS A 16 -31.97 -7.97 -21.70
CA HIS A 16 -32.24 -7.98 -23.14
C HIS A 16 -30.97 -7.86 -23.97
N ILE A 17 -30.03 -6.98 -23.60
CA ILE A 17 -28.76 -6.83 -24.32
C ILE A 17 -27.92 -8.10 -24.19
N SER A 18 -27.76 -8.65 -22.98
CA SER A 18 -26.89 -9.80 -22.73
C SER A 18 -27.48 -11.12 -23.23
N ALA A 19 -28.81 -11.22 -23.31
CA ALA A 19 -29.51 -12.45 -23.67
C ALA A 19 -30.79 -12.17 -24.49
N PRO A 20 -30.69 -11.53 -25.68
CA PRO A 20 -31.85 -11.05 -26.45
C PRO A 20 -32.76 -12.17 -26.94
N LYS A 21 -32.24 -13.39 -27.06
CA LYS A 21 -33.03 -14.59 -27.38
C LYS A 21 -34.05 -14.94 -26.30
N TYR A 22 -33.75 -14.60 -25.04
CA TYR A 22 -34.53 -14.99 -23.88
C TYR A 22 -35.34 -13.84 -23.30
N PHE A 23 -34.88 -12.60 -23.45
CA PHE A 23 -35.54 -11.40 -22.91
C PHE A 23 -35.87 -10.42 -24.03
N GLY A 24 -37.14 -10.03 -24.16
CA GLY A 24 -37.59 -8.92 -24.99
C GLY A 24 -37.31 -7.56 -24.33
N LYS A 25 -37.34 -6.49 -25.15
CA LYS A 25 -36.98 -5.12 -24.74
C LYS A 25 -37.82 -4.56 -23.58
N ALA A 26 -39.01 -5.10 -23.36
CA ALA A 26 -39.97 -4.64 -22.35
C ALA A 26 -40.40 -5.74 -21.39
N ASP A 27 -39.72 -6.90 -21.40
CA ASP A 27 -40.14 -8.09 -20.65
C ASP A 27 -39.98 -7.95 -19.14
N VAL A 28 -39.10 -7.06 -18.69
CA VAL A 28 -38.84 -6.81 -17.26
C VAL A 28 -38.82 -5.30 -17.02
N LYS A 29 -39.87 -4.78 -16.38
CA LYS A 29 -39.95 -3.37 -15.94
C LYS A 29 -40.20 -3.22 -14.43
N SER A 30 -40.52 -4.33 -13.77
CA SER A 30 -40.80 -4.41 -12.35
C SER A 30 -40.26 -5.71 -11.75
N SER A 31 -40.26 -5.78 -10.42
CA SER A 31 -39.99 -7.01 -9.66
C SER A 31 -40.95 -8.16 -10.02
N GLY A 32 -42.21 -7.85 -10.32
CA GLY A 32 -43.22 -8.82 -10.73
C GLY A 32 -42.90 -9.41 -12.10
N ASP A 33 -42.55 -8.58 -13.06
CA ASP A 33 -42.19 -9.01 -14.41
C ASP A 33 -40.95 -9.91 -14.39
N PHE A 34 -39.94 -9.54 -13.58
CA PHE A 34 -38.76 -10.37 -13.37
C PHE A 34 -39.16 -11.77 -12.89
N ARG A 35 -40.02 -11.86 -11.87
CA ARG A 35 -40.50 -13.16 -11.37
C ARG A 35 -41.25 -13.95 -12.42
N LEU A 36 -42.18 -13.32 -13.14
CA LEU A 36 -42.95 -13.97 -14.20
C LEU A 36 -42.04 -14.52 -15.29
N LYS A 37 -41.03 -13.74 -15.69
CA LYS A 37 -40.09 -14.13 -16.74
C LYS A 37 -39.26 -15.35 -16.35
N PHE A 38 -38.97 -15.54 -15.07
CA PHE A 38 -38.23 -16.69 -14.56
C PHE A 38 -39.12 -17.86 -14.14
N LEU A 39 -40.44 -17.86 -14.39
CA LEU A 39 -41.28 -19.04 -14.17
C LEU A 39 -40.81 -20.22 -15.01
N LYS A 40 -40.87 -21.42 -14.46
CA LYS A 40 -40.35 -22.65 -15.09
C LYS A 40 -40.94 -22.92 -16.48
N GLU A 41 -42.22 -22.62 -16.65
CA GLU A 41 -42.98 -22.76 -17.91
C GLU A 41 -42.42 -21.89 -19.04
N GLN A 42 -41.84 -20.72 -18.71
CA GLN A 42 -41.26 -19.80 -19.70
C GLN A 42 -39.92 -20.30 -20.26
N TRP A 43 -39.34 -21.34 -19.65
CA TRP A 43 -38.01 -21.85 -19.98
C TRP A 43 -38.02 -23.33 -20.40
N ASN A 44 -39.19 -23.93 -20.64
CA ASN A 44 -39.31 -25.35 -21.00
C ASN A 44 -38.56 -26.27 -20.03
N ASP A 45 -38.71 -26.04 -18.73
CA ASP A 45 -38.02 -26.76 -17.64
C ASP A 45 -36.48 -26.65 -17.63
N ASN A 46 -35.88 -25.82 -18.50
CA ASN A 46 -34.46 -25.54 -18.44
C ASN A 46 -34.11 -24.75 -17.18
N ARG A 47 -32.94 -25.05 -16.63
CA ARG A 47 -32.39 -24.36 -15.47
C ARG A 47 -31.54 -23.19 -15.91
N VAL A 48 -31.72 -22.04 -15.24
CA VAL A 48 -31.00 -20.79 -15.52
C VAL A 48 -30.07 -20.46 -14.36
N VAL A 49 -28.85 -20.04 -14.69
CA VAL A 49 -27.90 -19.45 -13.73
C VAL A 49 -27.67 -18.01 -14.16
N LEU A 50 -27.93 -17.07 -13.24
CA LEU A 50 -27.77 -15.63 -13.49
C LEU A 50 -26.47 -15.13 -12.87
N PHE A 51 -25.55 -14.65 -13.70
CA PHE A 51 -24.36 -13.93 -13.24
C PHE A 51 -24.63 -12.44 -13.27
N ILE A 52 -24.34 -11.75 -12.16
CA ILE A 52 -24.49 -10.31 -12.02
C ILE A 52 -23.13 -9.77 -11.63
N ASP A 53 -22.48 -9.10 -12.58
CA ASP A 53 -21.20 -8.43 -12.37
C ASP A 53 -21.41 -7.04 -11.75
N GLU A 54 -20.36 -6.49 -11.13
CA GLU A 54 -20.36 -5.19 -10.42
C GLU A 54 -21.52 -5.03 -9.42
N PHE A 55 -21.88 -6.12 -8.75
CA PHE A 55 -23.00 -6.16 -7.82
C PHE A 55 -22.81 -5.21 -6.62
N ASP A 56 -21.58 -4.85 -6.28
CA ASP A 56 -21.26 -3.87 -5.25
C ASP A 56 -21.77 -2.45 -5.55
N ILE A 57 -22.09 -2.09 -6.79
CA ILE A 57 -22.74 -0.82 -7.12
C ILE A 57 -24.08 -0.70 -6.38
N LEU A 58 -24.77 -1.82 -6.13
CA LEU A 58 -26.01 -1.85 -5.36
C LEU A 58 -25.80 -1.35 -3.92
N PHE A 59 -24.56 -1.33 -3.39
CA PHE A 59 -24.24 -0.86 -2.05
C PHE A 59 -24.53 0.63 -1.88
N GLU A 60 -24.34 1.42 -2.94
CA GLU A 60 -24.65 2.86 -2.93
C GLU A 60 -26.12 3.16 -3.28
N ALA A 61 -26.92 2.16 -3.65
CA ALA A 61 -28.33 2.36 -3.99
C ALA A 61 -29.19 2.68 -2.75
N HIS A 62 -30.34 3.32 -2.99
CA HIS A 62 -31.34 3.53 -1.95
C HIS A 62 -31.84 2.20 -1.38
N ASP A 63 -32.17 2.21 -0.09
CA ASP A 63 -32.56 1.01 0.66
C ASP A 63 -33.77 0.31 0.03
N ASP A 64 -34.71 1.08 -0.52
CA ASP A 64 -35.90 0.55 -1.18
C ASP A 64 -35.60 -0.27 -2.45
N ILE A 65 -34.57 0.13 -3.22
CA ILE A 65 -34.06 -0.63 -4.37
C ILE A 65 -33.41 -1.93 -3.89
N LYS A 66 -32.55 -1.85 -2.88
CA LYS A 66 -31.89 -3.02 -2.27
C LYS A 66 -32.94 -4.02 -1.77
N SER A 67 -33.92 -3.56 -0.98
CA SER A 67 -34.99 -4.42 -0.47
C SER A 67 -35.77 -5.04 -1.62
N SER A 68 -36.15 -4.25 -2.64
CA SER A 68 -36.93 -4.75 -3.76
C SER A 68 -36.22 -5.87 -4.50
N PHE A 69 -34.91 -5.75 -4.74
CA PHE A 69 -34.13 -6.78 -5.40
C PHE A 69 -33.99 -8.03 -4.52
N PHE A 70 -33.63 -7.85 -3.24
CA PHE A 70 -33.45 -8.97 -2.32
C PHE A 70 -34.73 -9.75 -2.05
N GLU A 71 -35.88 -9.07 -1.93
CA GLU A 71 -37.20 -9.70 -1.79
C GLU A 71 -37.50 -10.62 -2.97
N VAL A 72 -37.18 -10.20 -4.20
CA VAL A 72 -37.40 -11.02 -5.41
C VAL A 72 -36.53 -12.27 -5.40
N ILE A 73 -35.22 -12.11 -5.15
CA ILE A 73 -34.30 -13.25 -5.09
C ILE A 73 -34.68 -14.21 -3.96
N HIS A 74 -35.06 -13.68 -2.79
CA HIS A 74 -35.52 -14.48 -1.65
C HIS A 74 -36.82 -15.24 -1.97
N ALA A 75 -37.79 -14.59 -2.59
CA ALA A 75 -39.05 -15.21 -2.98
C ALA A 75 -38.83 -16.37 -3.96
N ILE A 76 -37.99 -16.16 -4.98
CA ILE A 76 -37.62 -17.21 -5.95
C ILE A 76 -36.91 -18.36 -5.24
N LYS A 77 -35.93 -18.08 -4.37
CA LYS A 77 -35.18 -19.10 -3.62
C LYS A 77 -36.07 -19.98 -2.74
N ASN A 78 -37.05 -19.37 -2.05
CA ASN A 78 -37.96 -20.09 -1.15
C ASN A 78 -39.02 -20.91 -1.88
N THR A 79 -39.24 -20.65 -3.17
CA THR A 79 -40.20 -21.38 -4.01
C THR A 79 -39.54 -21.88 -5.30
N LYS A 80 -38.29 -22.34 -5.17
CA LYS A 80 -37.38 -22.66 -6.29
C LYS A 80 -37.95 -23.66 -7.30
N GLU A 81 -38.86 -24.53 -6.86
CA GLU A 81 -39.51 -25.52 -7.72
C GLU A 81 -40.41 -24.90 -8.79
N ASN A 82 -40.88 -23.67 -8.59
CA ASN A 82 -41.75 -22.95 -9.52
C ASN A 82 -40.99 -22.08 -10.53
N TYR A 83 -39.68 -21.89 -10.35
CA TYR A 83 -38.86 -21.01 -11.17
C TYR A 83 -37.76 -21.76 -11.92
N ALA A 84 -37.43 -21.28 -13.10
CA ALA A 84 -36.29 -21.74 -13.89
C ALA A 84 -34.95 -21.28 -13.30
N LEU A 85 -34.94 -20.18 -12.54
CA LEU A 85 -33.73 -19.62 -11.92
C LEU A 85 -33.22 -20.56 -10.83
N LEU A 86 -32.18 -21.34 -11.17
CA LEU A 86 -31.54 -22.30 -10.27
C LEU A 86 -30.60 -21.60 -9.29
N SER A 87 -29.85 -20.61 -9.76
CA SER A 87 -28.86 -19.90 -8.95
C SER A 87 -28.63 -18.48 -9.47
N SER A 88 -28.31 -17.56 -8.57
CA SER A 88 -27.82 -16.23 -8.88
C SER A 88 -26.43 -16.05 -8.25
N VAL A 89 -25.46 -15.72 -9.08
CA VAL A 89 -24.07 -15.48 -8.72
C VAL A 89 -23.84 -13.97 -8.79
N ALA A 90 -23.67 -13.34 -7.63
CA ALA A 90 -23.29 -11.95 -7.51
C ALA A 90 -21.76 -11.85 -7.46
N ILE A 91 -21.19 -11.07 -8.37
CA ILE A 91 -19.75 -10.79 -8.47
C ILE A 91 -19.56 -9.31 -8.16
N GLY A 92 -18.56 -8.98 -7.37
CA GLY A 92 -18.24 -7.61 -7.01
C GLY A 92 -17.13 -7.52 -5.99
N LEU A 93 -16.81 -6.30 -5.60
CA LEU A 93 -15.78 -6.01 -4.60
C LEU A 93 -16.16 -6.56 -3.21
N PHE A 94 -15.21 -6.55 -2.27
CA PHE A 94 -15.42 -7.07 -0.91
C PHE A 94 -16.67 -6.48 -0.20
N SER A 95 -17.08 -5.27 -0.58
CA SER A 95 -18.31 -4.61 -0.10
C SER A 95 -19.58 -5.43 -0.33
N ILE A 96 -19.62 -6.35 -1.30
CA ILE A 96 -20.78 -7.23 -1.51
C ILE A 96 -21.13 -8.07 -0.29
N LEU A 97 -20.14 -8.40 0.56
CA LEU A 97 -20.34 -9.17 1.79
C LEU A 97 -21.14 -8.40 2.85
N ARG A 98 -21.27 -7.08 2.68
CA ARG A 98 -22.00 -6.16 3.55
C ARG A 98 -23.25 -5.59 2.91
N LEU A 99 -23.65 -6.09 1.74
CA LEU A 99 -24.90 -5.70 1.11
C LEU A 99 -26.07 -6.17 1.99
N SER A 100 -26.62 -5.23 2.75
CA SER A 100 -27.81 -5.39 3.57
C SER A 100 -28.82 -4.28 3.29
N SER A 101 -30.07 -4.51 3.68
CA SER A 101 -31.12 -3.50 3.68
C SER A 101 -31.64 -3.35 5.10
N ASP A 102 -31.93 -2.13 5.54
CA ASP A 102 -32.46 -1.87 6.89
C ASP A 102 -33.85 -2.52 7.10
N ARG A 103 -34.55 -2.81 5.99
CA ARG A 103 -35.87 -3.46 5.97
C ARG A 103 -35.80 -4.98 5.95
N ILE A 104 -34.64 -5.58 5.67
CA ILE A 104 -34.47 -7.03 5.53
C ILE A 104 -33.32 -7.49 6.41
N THR A 105 -33.65 -8.22 7.48
CA THR A 105 -32.68 -8.71 8.47
C THR A 105 -31.86 -9.92 8.01
N THR A 106 -32.26 -10.56 6.89
CA THR A 106 -31.65 -11.79 6.36
C THR A 106 -31.23 -11.63 4.89
N SER A 107 -29.95 -11.81 4.58
CA SER A 107 -29.48 -11.77 3.18
C SER A 107 -30.06 -12.94 2.36
N PRO A 108 -30.57 -12.71 1.13
CA PRO A 108 -31.01 -13.79 0.24
C PRO A 108 -29.82 -14.65 -0.25
N PHE A 109 -28.62 -14.08 -0.24
CA PHE A 109 -27.39 -14.75 -0.63
C PHE A 109 -26.82 -15.56 0.53
N ASN A 110 -26.18 -16.68 0.20
CA ASN A 110 -25.52 -17.51 1.20
C ASN A 110 -24.16 -16.87 1.57
N ILE A 111 -24.19 -15.75 2.33
CA ILE A 111 -22.99 -15.01 2.76
C ILE A 111 -22.06 -15.89 3.63
N ASN A 112 -22.54 -17.04 4.11
CA ASN A 112 -21.72 -17.97 4.89
C ASN A 112 -20.47 -18.46 4.13
N ASN A 113 -20.50 -18.57 2.79
CA ASN A 113 -19.36 -19.01 1.96
C ASN A 113 -19.17 -18.13 0.70
N PRO A 114 -18.55 -16.95 0.79
CA PRO A 114 -18.19 -16.18 -0.39
C PRO A 114 -17.05 -16.88 -1.15
N PHE A 115 -17.21 -17.02 -2.46
CA PHE A 115 -16.14 -17.48 -3.34
C PHE A 115 -15.20 -16.31 -3.62
N ARG A 116 -14.01 -16.33 -3.02
CA ARG A 116 -12.99 -15.30 -3.27
C ARG A 116 -12.16 -15.71 -4.48
N ASN A 117 -11.84 -14.74 -5.33
CA ASN A 117 -10.78 -14.90 -6.31
C ASN A 117 -9.45 -14.52 -5.64
N PRO A 118 -8.57 -15.48 -5.30
CA PRO A 118 -7.31 -15.17 -4.63
C PRO A 118 -6.35 -14.46 -5.58
N ASN A 119 -5.35 -13.77 -5.00
CA ASN A 119 -4.20 -13.30 -5.75
C ASN A 119 -3.42 -14.48 -6.32
N PHE A 120 -2.67 -14.24 -7.40
CA PHE A 120 -1.79 -15.26 -7.99
C PHE A 120 -0.74 -15.71 -6.98
N THR A 121 -0.42 -17.00 -7.00
CA THR A 121 0.79 -17.53 -6.35
C THR A 121 2.03 -17.16 -7.17
N LEU A 122 3.22 -17.30 -6.58
CA LEU A 122 4.48 -17.06 -7.31
C LEU A 122 4.57 -17.94 -8.56
N GLU A 123 4.16 -19.21 -8.46
CA GLU A 123 4.17 -20.16 -9.58
C GLU A 123 3.23 -19.73 -10.71
N GLN A 124 2.07 -19.18 -10.36
CA GLN A 124 1.13 -18.63 -11.35
C GLN A 124 1.70 -17.38 -12.03
N VAL A 125 2.34 -16.49 -11.27
CA VAL A 125 3.04 -15.31 -11.85
C VAL A 125 4.17 -15.78 -12.78
N GLN A 126 4.97 -16.76 -12.37
CA GLN A 126 6.00 -17.37 -13.21
C GLN A 126 5.43 -17.97 -14.50
N SER A 127 4.30 -18.67 -14.43
CA SER A 127 3.62 -19.22 -15.61
C SER A 127 3.18 -18.11 -16.58
N VAL A 128 2.55 -17.06 -16.07
CA VAL A 128 2.09 -15.92 -16.89
C VAL A 128 3.27 -15.22 -17.56
N TYR A 129 4.36 -14.98 -16.83
CA TYR A 129 5.55 -14.38 -17.44
C TYR A 129 6.27 -15.32 -18.39
N LYS A 130 6.18 -16.64 -18.20
CA LYS A 130 6.73 -17.60 -19.14
C LYS A 130 6.01 -17.56 -20.48
N GLU A 131 4.68 -17.51 -20.47
CA GLU A 131 3.87 -17.31 -21.68
C GLU A 131 4.23 -15.98 -22.36
N PHE A 132 4.42 -14.90 -21.58
CA PHE A 132 4.86 -13.61 -22.10
C PHE A 132 6.26 -13.66 -22.75
N GLU A 133 7.25 -14.31 -22.13
CA GLU A 133 8.58 -14.53 -22.72
C GLU A 133 8.48 -15.26 -24.07
N ASP A 134 7.66 -16.31 -24.12
CA ASP A 134 7.50 -17.15 -25.29
C ASP A 134 6.78 -16.40 -26.43
N ASP A 135 5.79 -15.57 -26.13
CA ASP A 135 5.07 -14.75 -27.11
C ASP A 135 5.94 -13.64 -27.69
N PHE A 136 6.68 -12.92 -26.84
CA PHE A 136 7.49 -11.76 -27.26
C PHE A 136 8.93 -12.10 -27.66
N LYS A 137 9.34 -13.37 -27.52
CA LYS A 137 10.69 -13.88 -27.82
C LYS A 137 11.77 -13.10 -27.08
N LEU A 138 11.63 -13.02 -25.76
CA LEU A 138 12.56 -12.35 -24.86
C LEU A 138 12.86 -13.25 -23.65
N THR A 139 13.84 -12.85 -22.84
CA THR A 139 14.13 -13.51 -21.55
C THR A 139 14.07 -12.49 -20.42
N ILE A 140 13.43 -12.83 -19.32
CA ILE A 140 13.35 -12.00 -18.12
C ILE A 140 14.17 -12.68 -17.03
N ASP A 141 15.02 -11.91 -16.34
CA ASP A 141 15.71 -12.43 -15.16
C ASP A 141 14.69 -12.97 -14.13
N PRO A 142 14.84 -14.20 -13.59
CA PRO A 142 13.89 -14.77 -12.63
C PRO A 142 13.65 -13.88 -11.40
N GLU A 143 14.68 -13.14 -10.97
CA GLU A 143 14.62 -12.17 -9.87
C GLU A 143 13.60 -11.06 -10.13
N ILE A 144 13.38 -10.66 -11.39
CA ILE A 144 12.37 -9.65 -11.76
C ILE A 144 10.96 -10.21 -11.53
N ILE A 145 10.73 -11.48 -11.90
CA ILE A 145 9.43 -12.14 -11.72
C ILE A 145 9.13 -12.27 -10.21
N GLU A 146 10.14 -12.60 -9.42
CA GLU A 146 10.03 -12.64 -7.95
C GLU A 146 9.78 -11.25 -7.35
N ASP A 147 10.49 -10.20 -7.80
CA ASP A 147 10.25 -8.82 -7.38
C ASP A 147 8.83 -8.35 -7.74
N ILE A 148 8.35 -8.67 -8.95
CA ILE A 148 6.97 -8.39 -9.36
C ILE A 148 5.98 -9.09 -8.43
N TYR A 149 6.15 -10.38 -8.15
CA TYR A 149 5.28 -11.08 -7.22
C TYR A 149 5.30 -10.44 -5.83
N ASN A 150 6.48 -10.12 -5.28
CA ASN A 150 6.62 -9.53 -3.97
C ASN A 150 5.96 -8.15 -3.89
N ARG A 151 6.22 -7.27 -4.88
CA ARG A 151 5.69 -5.90 -4.91
C ARG A 151 4.19 -5.83 -5.14
N THR A 152 3.65 -6.77 -5.90
CA THR A 152 2.22 -6.86 -6.22
C THR A 152 1.45 -7.74 -5.24
N ASN A 153 2.14 -8.57 -4.46
CA ASN A 153 1.57 -9.64 -3.66
C ASN A 153 0.63 -10.54 -4.49
N GLY A 154 0.98 -10.77 -5.75
CA GLY A 154 0.21 -11.56 -6.72
C GLY A 154 -1.07 -10.90 -7.24
N HIS A 155 -1.33 -9.63 -6.94
CA HIS A 155 -2.55 -8.96 -7.40
C HIS A 155 -2.61 -8.90 -8.93
N ALA A 156 -3.56 -9.62 -9.54
CA ALA A 156 -3.60 -9.87 -10.98
C ALA A 156 -3.50 -8.59 -11.82
N ALA A 157 -4.23 -7.52 -11.48
CA ALA A 157 -4.16 -6.28 -12.25
C ALA A 157 -2.80 -5.57 -12.15
N LEU A 158 -2.12 -5.66 -11.00
CA LEU A 158 -0.79 -5.08 -10.84
C LEU A 158 0.27 -5.94 -11.55
N VAL A 159 0.16 -7.26 -11.46
CA VAL A 159 1.01 -8.22 -12.18
C VAL A 159 0.93 -7.97 -13.69
N CYS A 160 -0.27 -7.87 -14.24
CA CYS A 160 -0.47 -7.58 -15.67
C CYS A 160 -0.03 -6.15 -16.03
N LEU A 161 -0.16 -5.19 -15.13
CA LEU A 161 0.34 -3.83 -15.35
C LEU A 161 1.87 -3.79 -15.45
N CYS A 162 2.59 -4.59 -14.66
CA CYS A 162 4.04 -4.76 -14.80
C CYS A 162 4.39 -5.31 -16.19
N GLY A 163 3.70 -6.35 -16.66
CA GLY A 163 3.91 -6.93 -17.99
C GLY A 163 3.62 -5.92 -19.12
N LYS A 164 2.55 -5.14 -18.96
CA LYS A 164 2.23 -4.03 -19.88
C LYS A 164 3.36 -3.00 -19.90
N ALA A 165 3.86 -2.58 -18.75
CA ALA A 165 4.94 -1.62 -18.62
C ALA A 165 6.26 -2.12 -19.24
N ILE A 166 6.59 -3.40 -19.03
CA ILE A 166 7.73 -4.05 -19.69
C ILE A 166 7.57 -3.95 -21.22
N ASN A 167 6.38 -4.29 -21.73
CA ASN A 167 6.10 -4.24 -23.16
C ASN A 167 6.13 -2.82 -23.75
N SER A 168 5.57 -1.82 -23.06
CA SER A 168 5.51 -0.44 -23.58
C SER A 168 6.82 0.31 -23.44
N ASP A 169 7.54 0.13 -22.34
CA ASP A 169 8.58 1.08 -21.91
C ASP A 169 9.99 0.48 -21.87
N LEU A 170 10.11 -0.86 -21.84
CA LEU A 170 11.39 -1.55 -21.65
C LEU A 170 11.83 -2.40 -22.84
N MET A 171 10.95 -2.68 -23.81
CA MET A 171 11.30 -3.46 -24.99
C MET A 171 12.47 -2.87 -25.79
N SER A 172 12.60 -1.53 -25.82
CA SER A 172 13.70 -0.83 -26.49
C SER A 172 15.01 -0.80 -25.68
N LYS A 173 14.98 -1.23 -24.42
CA LYS A 173 16.11 -1.25 -23.47
C LYS A 173 16.65 -2.66 -23.21
N LEU A 174 16.13 -3.66 -23.93
CA LEU A 174 16.65 -5.02 -23.87
C LEU A 174 18.07 -5.07 -24.45
N ASP A 175 18.88 -6.02 -23.97
CA ASP A 175 20.20 -6.24 -24.52
C ASP A 175 20.16 -6.93 -25.91
N GLU A 176 21.32 -7.20 -26.50
CA GLU A 176 21.43 -7.88 -27.80
C GLU A 176 20.78 -9.27 -27.83
N ASN A 177 20.70 -9.94 -26.68
CA ASN A 177 20.04 -11.23 -26.52
C ASN A 177 18.55 -11.10 -26.21
N ARG A 178 17.99 -9.89 -26.28
CA ARG A 178 16.62 -9.54 -25.88
C ARG A 178 16.31 -9.94 -24.45
N ARG A 179 17.28 -9.79 -23.55
CA ARG A 179 17.14 -10.07 -22.13
C ARG A 179 16.81 -8.79 -21.36
N LEU A 180 15.82 -8.88 -20.47
CA LEU A 180 15.51 -7.84 -19.49
C LEU A 180 16.27 -8.13 -18.21
N THR A 181 17.17 -7.21 -17.83
CA THR A 181 18.03 -7.37 -16.66
C THR A 181 17.44 -6.76 -15.39
N SER A 182 17.78 -7.31 -14.23
CA SER A 182 17.35 -6.78 -12.92
C SER A 182 17.65 -5.29 -12.77
N LEU A 183 18.82 -4.82 -13.24
CA LEU A 183 19.18 -3.40 -13.18
C LEU A 183 18.25 -2.50 -14.02
N THR A 184 17.90 -2.92 -15.24
CA THR A 184 16.98 -2.16 -16.10
C THR A 184 15.58 -2.10 -15.48
N TRP A 185 15.09 -3.22 -14.95
CA TRP A 185 13.81 -3.29 -14.25
C TRP A 185 13.79 -2.39 -13.00
N LEU A 186 14.80 -2.51 -12.12
CA LEU A 186 14.86 -1.74 -10.87
C LEU A 186 14.91 -0.23 -11.13
N ASN A 187 15.70 0.21 -12.13
CA ASN A 187 15.69 1.61 -12.54
C ASN A 187 14.32 2.07 -13.04
N PHE A 188 13.58 1.23 -13.77
CA PHE A 188 12.22 1.58 -14.19
C PHE A 188 11.25 1.66 -13.01
N VAL A 189 11.34 0.72 -12.07
CA VAL A 189 10.48 0.72 -10.87
C VAL A 189 10.61 2.02 -10.08
N ILE A 190 11.84 2.49 -9.90
CA ILE A 190 12.12 3.71 -9.14
C ILE A 190 11.60 4.96 -9.86
N ASN A 191 11.95 5.11 -11.14
CA ASN A 191 11.78 6.38 -11.84
C ASN A 191 10.41 6.49 -12.54
N SER A 192 9.63 5.41 -12.68
CA SER A 192 8.45 5.45 -13.58
C SER A 192 7.27 4.58 -13.15
N MET A 193 7.49 3.46 -12.46
CA MET A 193 6.40 2.51 -12.19
C MET A 193 5.25 3.12 -11.39
N GLN A 194 5.53 4.01 -10.45
CA GLN A 194 4.47 4.67 -9.67
C GLN A 194 3.57 5.57 -10.51
N ASP A 195 4.13 6.27 -11.48
CA ASP A 195 3.34 7.09 -12.40
C ASP A 195 2.51 6.18 -13.32
N THR A 196 3.08 5.08 -13.80
CA THR A 196 2.35 4.05 -14.54
C THR A 196 1.18 3.46 -13.76
N ILE A 197 1.36 3.18 -12.46
CA ILE A 197 0.30 2.69 -11.57
C ILE A 197 -0.77 3.76 -11.38
N PHE A 198 -0.37 4.97 -11.00
CA PHE A 198 -1.30 6.08 -10.79
C PHE A 198 -2.11 6.40 -12.06
N ASP A 199 -1.51 6.22 -13.23
CA ASP A 199 -2.17 6.53 -14.49
C ASP A 199 -3.20 5.49 -14.92
N TYR A 200 -3.18 4.32 -14.31
CA TYR A 200 -4.19 3.30 -14.52
C TYR A 200 -5.49 3.69 -13.80
N ASN A 201 -6.60 3.66 -14.54
CA ASN A 201 -7.89 4.20 -14.08
C ASN A 201 -8.32 3.68 -12.71
N THR A 202 -8.15 2.37 -12.44
CA THR A 202 -8.54 1.77 -11.16
C THR A 202 -7.83 2.41 -9.97
N PHE A 203 -6.51 2.59 -10.04
CA PHE A 203 -5.73 3.18 -8.95
C PHE A 203 -5.93 4.70 -8.85
N ARG A 204 -6.11 5.38 -9.98
CA ARG A 204 -6.51 6.80 -9.98
C ARG A 204 -7.84 7.01 -9.25
N TRP A 205 -8.83 6.17 -9.54
CA TRP A 205 -10.14 6.21 -8.89
C TRP A 205 -10.08 5.88 -7.40
N MET A 206 -9.28 4.87 -7.02
CA MET A 206 -9.02 4.55 -5.61
C MET A 206 -8.53 5.79 -4.85
N ILE A 207 -7.53 6.51 -5.38
CA ILE A 207 -7.02 7.74 -4.74
C ILE A 207 -8.11 8.82 -4.64
N ILE A 208 -8.91 9.04 -5.69
CA ILE A 208 -10.02 10.00 -5.68
C ILE A 208 -11.05 9.67 -4.60
N ILE A 209 -11.40 8.39 -4.43
CA ILE A 209 -12.35 7.94 -3.40
C ILE A 209 -11.77 8.19 -2.00
N LEU A 210 -10.52 7.80 -1.78
CA LEU A 210 -9.85 7.93 -0.49
C LEU A 210 -9.63 9.39 -0.05
N GLN A 211 -9.63 10.34 -0.99
CA GLN A 211 -9.55 11.78 -0.70
C GLN A 211 -10.86 12.38 -0.18
N LYS A 212 -12.00 11.70 -0.32
CA LYS A 212 -13.31 12.23 0.11
C LYS A 212 -13.34 12.43 1.62
N LYS A 213 -13.86 13.58 2.09
CA LYS A 213 -13.92 13.94 3.52
C LYS A 213 -14.56 12.87 4.40
N LYS A 214 -15.61 12.19 3.92
CA LYS A 214 -16.30 11.10 4.64
C LYS A 214 -15.41 9.88 4.93
N VAL A 215 -14.34 9.70 4.16
CA VAL A 215 -13.40 8.57 4.26
C VAL A 215 -12.28 8.86 5.26
N ARG A 216 -12.17 10.10 5.75
CA ARG A 216 -11.07 10.55 6.63
C ARG A 216 -10.78 9.61 7.82
N PRO A 217 -11.79 9.09 8.57
CA PRO A 217 -11.52 8.16 9.66
C PRO A 217 -10.80 6.87 9.21
N ALA A 218 -11.12 6.36 8.02
CA ALA A 218 -10.43 5.19 7.47
C ALA A 218 -8.97 5.49 7.15
N ILE A 219 -8.68 6.71 6.65
CA ILE A 219 -7.30 7.13 6.38
C ILE A 219 -6.49 7.35 7.66
N GLU A 220 -7.14 7.81 8.74
CA GLU A 220 -6.50 7.94 10.05
C GLU A 220 -6.15 6.57 10.64
N LEU A 221 -7.05 5.59 10.53
CA LEU A 221 -6.74 4.19 10.87
C LEU A 221 -5.59 3.65 10.01
N LEU A 222 -5.63 3.88 8.69
CA LEU A 222 -4.60 3.45 7.76
C LEU A 222 -3.23 4.00 8.15
N ARG A 223 -3.13 5.32 8.38
CA ARG A 223 -1.90 6.03 8.73
C ARG A 223 -1.35 5.61 10.10
N SER A 224 -2.21 5.31 11.06
CA SER A 224 -1.79 4.98 12.43
C SER A 224 -1.40 3.52 12.65
N VAL A 225 -1.86 2.59 11.79
CA VAL A 225 -1.70 1.15 12.01
C VAL A 225 -1.00 0.42 10.86
N PHE A 226 -1.30 0.76 9.61
CA PHE A 226 -1.01 -0.12 8.48
C PHE A 226 0.07 0.38 7.53
N LEU A 227 0.25 1.69 7.35
CA LEU A 227 1.20 2.22 6.36
C LEU A 227 2.63 1.71 6.61
N GLY A 228 3.28 1.27 5.54
CA GLY A 228 4.61 0.68 5.57
C GLY A 228 4.73 -0.65 6.34
N SER A 229 3.61 -1.25 6.78
CA SER A 229 3.59 -2.57 7.42
C SER A 229 2.80 -3.59 6.58
N PHE A 230 3.49 -4.67 6.22
CA PHE A 230 2.91 -5.78 5.44
C PHE A 230 2.55 -6.99 6.31
N LYS A 231 2.62 -6.85 7.64
CA LYS A 231 2.22 -7.90 8.58
C LYS A 231 0.73 -7.80 8.86
N PHE A 232 0.12 -8.96 9.16
CA PHE A 232 -1.26 -8.99 9.62
C PHE A 232 -1.40 -8.42 11.03
N VAL A 233 -2.23 -7.39 11.17
CA VAL A 233 -2.56 -6.73 12.44
C VAL A 233 -4.01 -7.05 12.81
N PRO A 234 -4.28 -7.53 14.04
CA PRO A 234 -5.64 -7.74 14.52
C PRO A 234 -6.33 -6.41 14.86
N ILE A 235 -7.57 -6.23 14.38
CA ILE A 235 -8.46 -5.12 14.72
C ILE A 235 -9.65 -5.65 15.51
N TYR A 236 -9.73 -5.23 16.78
CA TYR A 236 -10.77 -5.69 17.72
C TYR A 236 -11.93 -4.72 17.85
N ASP A 237 -11.67 -3.41 17.73
CA ASP A 237 -12.73 -2.42 17.79
C ASP A 237 -13.70 -2.56 16.61
N SER A 238 -14.99 -2.47 16.90
CA SER A 238 -16.03 -2.73 15.90
C SER A 238 -16.13 -1.64 14.83
N GLU A 239 -15.83 -0.38 15.17
CA GLU A 239 -15.85 0.73 14.22
C GLU A 239 -14.55 0.77 13.41
N GLU A 240 -13.39 0.58 14.03
CA GLU A 240 -12.12 0.42 13.29
C GLU A 240 -12.20 -0.77 12.33
N LYS A 241 -12.83 -1.88 12.73
CA LYS A 241 -13.08 -3.00 11.83
C LYS A 241 -13.98 -2.60 10.67
N LYS A 242 -14.99 -1.75 10.89
CA LYS A 242 -15.82 -1.23 9.79
C LYS A 242 -14.98 -0.49 8.75
N LEU A 243 -14.06 0.35 9.22
CA LEU A 243 -13.12 1.11 8.40
C LEU A 243 -12.10 0.21 7.69
N ALA A 244 -11.53 -0.78 8.37
CA ALA A 244 -10.57 -1.71 7.80
C ALA A 244 -11.18 -2.57 6.68
N GLU A 245 -12.40 -3.07 6.85
CA GLU A 245 -13.04 -3.80 5.75
C GLU A 245 -13.52 -2.88 4.62
N PHE A 246 -13.80 -1.58 4.87
CA PHE A 246 -13.98 -0.59 3.81
C PHE A 246 -12.70 -0.43 2.99
N LEU A 247 -11.55 -0.24 3.63
CA LEU A 247 -10.25 -0.18 2.96
C LEU A 247 -9.92 -1.49 2.21
N THR A 248 -10.41 -2.63 2.71
CA THR A 248 -10.30 -3.92 2.00
C THR A 248 -11.14 -3.93 0.72
N ALA A 249 -12.34 -3.34 0.74
CA ALA A 249 -13.18 -3.21 -0.45
C ALA A 249 -12.59 -2.26 -1.49
N GLU A 250 -11.93 -1.20 -1.07
CA GLU A 250 -11.21 -0.29 -1.95
C GLU A 250 -9.87 -0.86 -2.48
N GLY A 251 -9.50 -2.10 -2.10
CA GLY A 251 -8.25 -2.74 -2.54
C GLY A 251 -6.98 -2.25 -1.83
N VAL A 252 -7.13 -1.45 -0.77
CA VAL A 252 -6.01 -0.90 0.02
C VAL A 252 -5.47 -1.92 1.03
N LEU A 253 -6.39 -2.62 1.70
CA LEU A 253 -6.05 -3.67 2.66
C LEU A 253 -6.44 -5.05 2.13
N MET A 254 -5.86 -6.06 2.75
CA MET A 254 -6.25 -7.45 2.62
C MET A 254 -6.61 -8.02 3.99
N ARG A 255 -7.61 -8.89 4.01
CA ARG A 255 -8.10 -9.57 5.22
C ARG A 255 -7.61 -11.01 5.24
N ASP A 256 -7.08 -11.46 6.37
CA ASP A 256 -6.70 -12.85 6.60
C ASP A 256 -7.92 -13.77 6.46
N GLU A 257 -7.74 -14.88 5.76
CA GLU A 257 -8.80 -15.84 5.47
C GLU A 257 -9.19 -16.66 6.70
N THR A 258 -8.20 -16.99 7.53
CA THR A 258 -8.35 -17.81 8.73
C THR A 258 -8.76 -16.96 9.92
N LYS A 259 -8.08 -15.82 10.12
CA LYS A 259 -8.30 -14.91 11.24
C LYS A 259 -9.02 -13.67 10.74
N LYS A 260 -10.34 -13.74 10.63
CA LYS A 260 -11.18 -12.66 10.08
C LYS A 260 -11.00 -11.29 10.74
N ASN A 261 -10.35 -11.13 11.89
CA ASN A 261 -10.08 -9.81 12.46
C ASN A 261 -8.71 -9.23 12.06
N ASN A 262 -7.93 -9.95 11.26
CA ASN A 262 -6.59 -9.57 10.88
C ASN A 262 -6.58 -8.94 9.48
N PHE A 263 -5.88 -7.82 9.36
CA PHE A 263 -5.75 -7.06 8.13
C PHE A 263 -4.29 -6.69 7.87
N ARG A 264 -3.90 -6.45 6.63
CA ARG A 264 -2.58 -5.93 6.23
C ARG A 264 -2.67 -5.10 4.96
N MET A 265 -1.64 -4.34 4.63
CA MET A 265 -1.52 -3.69 3.31
C MET A 265 -1.62 -4.71 2.17
N SER A 266 -2.36 -4.36 1.11
CA SER A 266 -2.65 -5.28 0.01
C SER A 266 -1.41 -5.59 -0.84
N SER A 267 -0.56 -4.59 -1.07
CA SER A 267 0.71 -4.72 -1.79
C SER A 267 1.64 -3.54 -1.50
N ILE A 268 2.94 -3.71 -1.79
CA ILE A 268 3.95 -2.65 -1.69
C ILE A 268 3.62 -1.50 -2.65
N PHE A 269 3.19 -1.82 -3.86
CA PHE A 269 2.84 -0.79 -4.84
C PHE A 269 1.66 0.07 -4.42
N VAL A 270 0.65 -0.51 -3.76
CA VAL A 270 -0.50 0.24 -3.22
C VAL A 270 -0.08 1.08 -2.03
N ASP A 271 0.79 0.54 -1.16
CA ASP A 271 1.35 1.28 -0.03
C ASP A 271 2.15 2.51 -0.48
N ASP A 272 3.11 2.34 -1.40
CA ASP A 272 3.90 3.44 -1.94
C ASP A 272 3.03 4.48 -2.68
N LEU A 273 2.02 4.03 -3.45
CA LEU A 273 1.06 4.93 -4.09
C LEU A 273 0.34 5.82 -3.06
N ILE A 274 -0.12 5.24 -1.95
CA ILE A 274 -0.80 5.95 -0.88
C ILE A 274 0.15 6.91 -0.16
N GLN A 275 1.36 6.46 0.16
CA GLN A 275 2.37 7.28 0.83
C GLN A 275 2.82 8.47 -0.02
N ARG A 276 2.87 8.34 -1.36
CA ARG A 276 3.29 9.41 -2.27
C ARG A 276 2.15 10.32 -2.72
N ARG A 277 0.95 9.79 -2.98
CA ARG A 277 -0.15 10.56 -3.59
C ARG A 277 -1.23 10.96 -2.59
N LEU A 278 -1.63 10.07 -1.69
CA LEU A 278 -2.76 10.30 -0.79
C LEU A 278 -2.36 11.05 0.48
N ILE A 279 -1.39 10.52 1.23
CA ILE A 279 -1.00 11.06 2.54
C ILE A 279 -0.50 12.51 2.43
N PRO A 280 0.40 12.87 1.50
CA PRO A 280 0.86 14.26 1.36
C PRO A 280 -0.24 15.21 0.89
N ALA A 281 -1.25 14.73 0.15
CA ALA A 281 -2.41 15.56 -0.25
C ALA A 281 -3.31 15.90 0.94
N LEU A 282 -3.47 14.94 1.86
CA LEU A 282 -4.34 15.02 3.02
C LEU A 282 -3.68 15.61 4.27
N TYR A 283 -2.35 15.56 4.36
CA TYR A 283 -1.55 16.01 5.51
C TYR A 283 -0.37 16.85 4.99
N LYS A 284 -0.62 18.15 4.85
CA LYS A 284 0.25 19.09 4.10
C LYS A 284 1.40 19.70 4.91
N SER A 285 1.46 19.44 6.22
CA SER A 285 2.47 20.04 7.10
C SER A 285 3.88 19.69 6.62
N ALA A 286 4.67 20.69 6.26
CA ALA A 286 6.03 20.52 5.76
C ALA A 286 6.78 21.86 5.86
N PRO A 287 8.12 21.86 5.77
CA PRO A 287 8.88 23.09 5.68
C PRO A 287 8.45 23.95 4.48
N THR A 288 8.36 25.25 4.71
CA THR A 288 8.10 26.26 3.68
C THR A 288 9.34 27.04 3.28
N CYS A 289 10.47 26.81 3.96
CA CYS A 289 11.75 27.40 3.61
C CYS A 289 12.28 26.82 2.29
N ALA A 290 13.21 27.54 1.67
CA ALA A 290 13.92 27.06 0.50
C ALA A 290 14.64 25.74 0.82
N VAL A 291 14.62 24.81 -0.14
CA VAL A 291 15.31 23.52 -0.02
C VAL A 291 16.82 23.77 0.16
N PRO A 292 17.44 23.23 1.22
CA PRO A 292 18.87 23.38 1.45
C PRO A 292 19.71 22.76 0.34
N LEU A 293 20.60 23.56 -0.26
CA LEU A 293 21.55 23.15 -1.28
C LEU A 293 22.99 23.37 -0.80
N LYS A 294 23.88 22.47 -1.22
CA LYS A 294 25.34 22.63 -1.15
C LYS A 294 25.80 23.63 -2.23
N LYS A 295 27.06 24.09 -2.16
CA LYS A 295 27.62 25.09 -3.10
C LYS A 295 27.64 24.65 -4.58
N ASN A 296 27.58 23.35 -4.84
CA ASN A 296 27.52 22.73 -6.17
C ASN A 296 26.08 22.45 -6.64
N ASP A 297 25.09 23.04 -5.98
CA ASP A 297 23.64 22.86 -6.20
C ASP A 297 23.13 21.43 -5.96
N THR A 298 23.89 20.57 -5.28
CA THR A 298 23.36 19.27 -4.83
C THR A 298 22.65 19.43 -3.47
N LEU A 299 21.81 18.46 -3.08
CA LEU A 299 21.01 18.58 -1.87
C LEU A 299 21.90 18.52 -0.61
N ASP A 300 21.64 19.40 0.36
CA ASP A 300 22.26 19.36 1.68
C ASP A 300 21.42 18.46 2.60
N ILE A 301 21.66 17.15 2.50
CA ILE A 301 20.85 16.11 3.16
C ILE A 301 20.82 16.25 4.69
N LEU A 302 21.95 16.64 5.31
CA LEU A 302 22.00 16.89 6.75
C LEU A 302 20.97 17.94 7.16
N LYS A 303 20.99 19.12 6.51
CA LYS A 303 20.04 20.20 6.80
C LYS A 303 18.62 19.83 6.45
N ILE A 304 18.41 19.05 5.38
CA ILE A 304 17.09 18.54 5.00
C ILE A 304 16.54 17.63 6.10
N LEU A 305 17.32 16.67 6.61
CA LEU A 305 16.90 15.77 7.68
C LEU A 305 16.64 16.53 8.99
N GLN A 306 17.55 17.41 9.41
CA GLN A 306 17.36 18.28 10.58
C GLN A 306 16.07 19.11 10.47
N THR A 307 15.80 19.66 9.29
CA THR A 307 14.59 20.48 9.06
C THR A 307 13.34 19.61 9.01
N ALA A 308 13.39 18.46 8.34
CA ALA A 308 12.25 17.56 8.19
C ALA A 308 11.79 17.00 9.54
N ILE A 309 12.71 16.58 10.42
CA ILE A 309 12.39 16.06 11.76
C ILE A 309 11.50 17.03 12.56
N ARG A 310 11.68 18.35 12.37
CA ARG A 310 10.88 19.39 13.04
C ARG A 310 9.39 19.38 12.69
N PHE A 311 9.01 18.71 11.61
CA PHE A 311 7.65 18.64 11.08
C PHE A 311 7.00 17.26 11.26
N PHE A 312 7.61 16.38 12.06
CA PHE A 312 7.02 15.10 12.42
C PHE A 312 5.74 15.32 13.24
N ASP A 313 4.70 14.55 12.91
CA ASP A 313 3.42 14.60 13.60
C ASP A 313 3.53 13.93 14.98
N LYS A 314 3.51 14.73 16.04
CA LYS A 314 3.71 14.26 17.42
C LYS A 314 2.68 13.23 17.84
N ASP A 315 1.43 13.39 17.40
CA ASP A 315 0.35 12.48 17.77
C ASP A 315 0.55 11.12 17.11
N ILE A 316 1.00 11.09 15.85
CA ILE A 316 1.32 9.84 15.16
C ILE A 316 2.48 9.12 15.84
N ILE A 317 3.58 9.81 16.14
CA ILE A 317 4.73 9.17 16.79
C ILE A 317 4.37 8.69 18.20
N SER A 318 3.63 9.49 18.97
CA SER A 318 3.24 9.14 20.35
C SER A 318 2.27 7.95 20.38
N ASN A 319 1.32 7.90 19.45
CA ASN A 319 0.36 6.79 19.36
C ASN A 319 1.00 5.50 18.84
N ALA A 320 2.10 5.59 18.09
CA ALA A 320 2.78 4.43 17.53
C ALA A 320 3.27 3.44 18.59
N PHE A 321 3.59 3.90 19.80
CA PHE A 321 3.93 3.03 20.94
C PHE A 321 2.84 1.99 21.27
N ILE A 322 1.59 2.25 20.87
CA ILE A 322 0.43 1.39 21.15
C ILE A 322 -0.13 0.80 19.86
N LYS A 323 -0.17 1.58 18.77
CA LYS A 323 -0.85 1.23 17.52
C LYS A 323 0.07 0.61 16.45
N SER A 324 1.36 0.94 16.44
CA SER A 324 2.33 0.49 15.43
C SER A 324 3.72 0.33 16.05
N PHE A 325 3.85 -0.73 16.87
CA PHE A 325 5.03 -0.95 17.72
C PHE A 325 5.74 -2.28 17.44
N LYS A 326 7.03 -2.32 17.72
CA LYS A 326 7.79 -3.56 17.95
C LYS A 326 8.23 -3.64 19.41
N VAL A 327 8.69 -4.79 19.84
CA VAL A 327 9.21 -4.99 21.20
C VAL A 327 10.72 -4.89 21.17
N ALA A 328 11.28 -3.95 21.92
CA ALA A 328 12.72 -3.83 22.15
C ALA A 328 13.13 -4.82 23.25
N SER A 329 13.43 -6.06 22.87
CA SER A 329 13.63 -7.16 23.84
C SER A 329 14.89 -7.02 24.69
N THR A 330 15.99 -6.52 24.11
CA THR A 330 17.31 -6.50 24.76
C THR A 330 17.74 -5.13 25.28
N LEU A 331 17.15 -4.07 24.74
CA LEU A 331 17.47 -2.67 25.00
C LEU A 331 16.61 -2.10 26.14
N TYR A 332 17.17 -1.16 26.89
CA TYR A 332 16.42 -0.45 27.94
C TYR A 332 15.74 0.79 27.36
N VAL A 333 14.45 0.93 27.63
CA VAL A 333 13.61 2.07 27.28
C VAL A 333 12.77 2.41 28.50
N ASP A 334 12.85 3.65 28.98
CA ASP A 334 12.23 4.12 30.22
C ASP A 334 12.58 3.24 31.43
N GLY A 335 13.83 2.75 31.49
CA GLY A 335 14.36 1.91 32.56
C GLY A 335 13.96 0.44 32.49
N GLN A 336 13.24 0.01 31.45
CA GLN A 336 12.74 -1.37 31.31
C GLN A 336 13.17 -2.01 29.98
N LYS A 337 13.33 -3.33 29.98
CA LYS A 337 13.47 -4.14 28.77
C LYS A 337 12.11 -4.69 28.34
N GLU A 338 12.05 -5.24 27.14
CA GLU A 338 10.82 -5.82 26.55
C GLU A 338 9.71 -4.77 26.39
N THR A 339 10.13 -3.52 26.19
CA THR A 339 9.23 -2.36 26.06
C THR A 339 8.80 -2.20 24.61
N GLN A 340 7.56 -1.76 24.41
CA GLN A 340 7.03 -1.38 23.11
C GLN A 340 7.65 -0.06 22.63
N VAL A 341 8.13 -0.04 21.40
CA VAL A 341 8.69 1.15 20.73
C VAL A 341 8.12 1.27 19.32
N PRO A 342 8.01 2.48 18.75
CA PRO A 342 7.53 2.66 17.38
C PRO A 342 8.38 1.86 16.39
N GLN A 343 7.72 1.32 15.37
CA GLN A 343 8.38 0.62 14.27
C GLN A 343 9.00 1.61 13.26
N GLU A 344 9.94 1.11 12.46
CA GLU A 344 10.63 1.84 11.39
C GLU A 344 9.67 2.54 10.42
N ASN A 345 8.62 1.83 9.99
CA ASN A 345 7.63 2.31 9.05
C ASN A 345 6.95 3.62 9.50
N VAL A 346 6.79 3.83 10.81
CA VAL A 346 6.18 5.04 11.36
C VAL A 346 7.02 6.27 11.02
N TYR A 347 8.33 6.19 11.25
CA TYR A 347 9.26 7.27 10.91
C TYR A 347 9.41 7.41 9.40
N ASN A 348 9.43 6.29 8.67
CA ASN A 348 9.53 6.28 7.20
C ASN A 348 8.35 7.02 6.56
N THR A 349 7.12 6.65 6.92
CA THR A 349 5.91 7.28 6.37
C THR A 349 5.83 8.76 6.70
N GLU A 350 6.22 9.17 7.91
CA GLU A 350 6.26 10.59 8.27
C GLU A 350 7.33 11.36 7.50
N LEU A 351 8.51 10.78 7.34
CA LEU A 351 9.58 11.39 6.56
C LEU A 351 9.19 11.52 5.08
N ILE A 352 8.65 10.46 4.47
CA ILE A 352 8.13 10.50 3.08
C ILE A 352 7.07 11.58 2.93
N ARG A 353 6.09 11.67 3.85
CA ARG A 353 5.06 12.71 3.82
C ARG A 353 5.65 14.11 3.76
N ILE A 354 6.66 14.37 4.59
CA ILE A 354 7.31 15.68 4.68
C ILE A 354 8.14 15.96 3.43
N LEU A 355 8.97 15.00 3.01
CA LEU A 355 9.84 15.13 1.84
C LEU A 355 9.03 15.29 0.54
N VAL A 356 7.92 14.57 0.35
CA VAL A 356 7.05 14.74 -0.82
C VAL A 356 6.40 16.12 -0.83
N ASN A 357 5.89 16.58 0.32
CA ASN A 357 5.31 17.92 0.40
C ASN A 357 6.34 19.03 0.17
N TRP A 358 7.58 18.84 0.61
CA TRP A 358 8.62 19.86 0.56
C TRP A 358 9.44 19.85 -0.74
N LEU A 359 10.00 18.69 -1.09
CA LEU A 359 10.96 18.53 -2.19
C LEU A 359 10.27 18.34 -3.55
N VAL A 360 9.17 17.58 -3.60
CA VAL A 360 8.51 17.27 -4.88
C VAL A 360 7.69 18.46 -5.36
N ARG A 361 6.77 18.95 -4.53
CA ARG A 361 5.75 19.95 -4.95
C ARG A 361 6.32 21.31 -5.33
N ASN A 362 7.47 21.68 -4.80
CA ASN A 362 8.03 23.01 -4.98
C ASN A 362 9.28 23.04 -5.88
N ASN A 363 9.93 21.89 -6.09
CA ASN A 363 11.27 21.87 -6.70
C ASN A 363 11.46 20.78 -7.77
N GLY A 364 10.43 19.96 -8.05
CA GLY A 364 10.48 18.98 -9.14
C GLY A 364 11.44 17.80 -8.90
N PHE A 365 11.82 17.56 -7.65
CA PHE A 365 12.59 16.37 -7.26
C PHE A 365 11.68 15.14 -7.17
N GLU A 366 12.27 13.95 -7.26
CA GLU A 366 11.56 12.69 -7.05
C GLU A 366 11.92 12.10 -5.70
N VAL A 367 10.90 11.68 -4.94
CA VAL A 367 11.03 10.93 -3.69
C VAL A 367 10.23 9.65 -3.84
N THR A 368 10.91 8.51 -3.71
CA THR A 368 10.35 7.17 -3.85
C THR A 368 10.57 6.39 -2.56
N GLY A 369 9.54 5.74 -2.03
CA GLY A 369 9.67 4.82 -0.89
C GLY A 369 9.96 3.39 -1.35
N GLN A 370 10.63 2.62 -0.49
CA GLN A 370 10.77 1.15 -0.57
C GLN A 370 11.46 0.59 -1.84
N TRP A 371 12.76 0.32 -1.70
CA TRP A 371 13.52 -0.54 -2.60
C TRP A 371 13.57 -1.98 -2.09
N HIS A 372 13.52 -2.98 -2.96
CA HIS A 372 13.43 -4.40 -2.59
C HIS A 372 14.71 -5.12 -2.99
N MET A 373 15.26 -5.94 -2.09
CA MET A 373 16.08 -7.09 -2.49
C MET A 373 15.56 -8.38 -1.87
N VAL A 374 15.64 -9.43 -2.66
CA VAL A 374 15.60 -10.80 -2.17
C VAL A 374 17.03 -11.17 -1.80
N GLU A 375 17.34 -11.24 -0.51
CA GLU A 375 18.54 -11.96 -0.07
C GLU A 375 18.23 -13.45 -0.03
N SER A 376 18.85 -14.21 -0.93
CA SER A 376 18.82 -15.67 -0.91
C SER A 376 19.82 -16.20 0.12
N HIS A 377 19.64 -15.91 1.41
CA HIS A 377 20.38 -16.61 2.45
C HIS A 377 19.63 -17.87 2.87
N ALA A 378 20.36 -18.99 2.84
CA ALA A 378 19.88 -20.30 3.21
C ALA A 378 19.12 -20.24 4.55
N LYS A 379 17.82 -20.52 4.48
CA LYS A 379 16.85 -20.81 5.57
C LYS A 379 15.97 -19.66 6.09
N LYS A 380 16.00 -18.45 5.55
CA LYS A 380 14.94 -17.44 5.79
C LYS A 380 14.96 -16.40 4.68
N HIS A 381 13.87 -16.30 3.92
CA HIS A 381 13.61 -15.11 3.11
C HIS A 381 13.31 -13.96 4.09
N VAL A 382 14.33 -13.15 4.40
CA VAL A 382 14.14 -11.90 5.14
C VAL A 382 13.99 -10.81 4.09
N HIS A 383 12.77 -10.30 3.95
CA HIS A 383 12.51 -9.20 3.02
C HIS A 383 13.08 -7.92 3.61
N THR A 384 14.17 -7.42 3.03
CA THR A 384 14.82 -6.19 3.45
C THR A 384 14.49 -5.08 2.44
N TYR A 385 14.17 -3.89 2.96
CA TYR A 385 13.77 -2.74 2.16
C TYR A 385 14.79 -1.62 2.33
N SER A 386 15.14 -0.90 1.25
CA SER A 386 15.66 0.47 1.41
C SER A 386 14.50 1.42 1.59
N ASP A 387 14.55 2.28 2.60
CA ASP A 387 13.35 3.01 3.01
C ASP A 387 12.99 4.16 2.07
N ILE A 388 13.96 5.00 1.66
CA ILE A 388 13.71 6.19 0.84
C ILE A 388 14.86 6.44 -0.15
N VAL A 389 14.50 6.68 -1.42
CA VAL A 389 15.43 7.18 -2.45
C VAL A 389 14.97 8.56 -2.92
N ILE A 390 15.91 9.50 -3.00
CA ILE A 390 15.67 10.84 -3.54
C ILE A 390 16.48 10.98 -4.82
N THR A 391 15.80 11.27 -5.93
CA THR A 391 16.44 11.42 -7.25
C THR A 391 16.29 12.85 -7.73
N THR A 392 17.40 13.41 -8.17
CA THR A 392 17.50 14.72 -8.84
C THR A 392 18.28 14.56 -10.14
N GLN A 393 18.36 15.60 -10.97
CA GLN A 393 19.18 15.58 -12.18
C GLN A 393 20.69 15.40 -11.92
N ARG A 394 21.16 15.73 -10.71
CA ARG A 394 22.60 15.79 -10.38
C ARG A 394 23.04 14.80 -9.31
N GLN A 395 22.08 14.19 -8.62
CA GLN A 395 22.34 13.44 -7.40
C GLN A 395 21.23 12.41 -7.17
N ARG A 396 21.63 11.20 -6.75
CA ARG A 396 20.76 10.20 -6.15
C ARG A 396 21.18 9.93 -4.71
N ILE A 397 20.22 9.93 -3.80
CA ILE A 397 20.44 9.75 -2.36
C ILE A 397 19.67 8.54 -1.88
N VAL A 398 20.30 7.73 -1.04
CA VAL A 398 19.67 6.59 -0.35
C VAL A 398 19.61 6.88 1.14
N LEU A 399 18.41 6.75 1.72
CA LEU A 399 18.18 6.84 3.16
C LEU A 399 17.67 5.48 3.66
N GLU A 400 18.39 4.90 4.61
CA GLU A 400 18.05 3.68 5.32
C GLU A 400 17.61 4.03 6.74
N LEU A 401 16.39 3.67 7.14
CA LEU A 401 15.81 4.03 8.43
C LEU A 401 15.85 2.84 9.39
N LEU A 402 16.13 3.15 10.66
CA LEU A 402 16.04 2.19 11.76
C LEU A 402 15.29 2.80 12.94
N ALA A 403 14.63 1.95 13.72
CA ALA A 403 13.92 2.35 14.94
C ALA A 403 14.42 1.54 16.14
N THR A 404 15.03 2.17 17.15
CA THR A 404 15.51 1.54 18.40
C THR A 404 16.17 0.19 18.14
N ALA A 405 17.30 0.25 17.43
CA ALA A 405 18.02 -0.91 16.94
C ALA A 405 19.25 -1.22 17.83
N THR A 406 19.63 -2.50 17.90
CA THR A 406 20.87 -2.92 18.55
C THR A 406 22.09 -2.55 17.71
N LYS A 407 23.31 -2.76 18.24
CA LYS A 407 24.53 -2.53 17.46
C LYS A 407 24.64 -3.52 16.31
N GLU A 408 24.27 -4.76 16.57
CA GLU A 408 24.23 -5.84 15.59
C GLU A 408 23.25 -5.53 14.45
N ASP A 409 22.06 -5.00 14.78
CA ASP A 409 21.10 -4.55 13.77
C ASP A 409 21.67 -3.38 12.92
N LEU A 410 22.36 -2.43 13.57
CA LEU A 410 22.99 -1.32 12.84
C LEU A 410 24.10 -1.79 11.91
N ASP A 411 24.93 -2.75 12.34
CA ASP A 411 26.00 -3.33 11.51
C ASP A 411 25.43 -4.01 10.25
N GLU A 412 24.35 -4.79 10.40
CA GLU A 412 23.66 -5.42 9.26
C GLU A 412 23.17 -4.35 8.26
N HIS A 413 22.56 -3.27 8.76
CA HIS A 413 22.06 -2.21 7.89
C HIS A 413 23.16 -1.36 7.25
N PHE A 414 24.34 -1.24 7.90
CA PHE A 414 25.49 -0.56 7.30
C PHE A 414 26.02 -1.33 6.07
N GLU A 415 26.06 -2.65 6.14
CA GLU A 415 26.45 -3.48 4.99
C GLU A 415 25.38 -3.39 3.90
N ARG A 416 24.11 -3.56 4.27
CA ARG A 416 22.99 -3.57 3.34
C ARG A 416 22.82 -2.28 2.55
N VAL A 417 22.95 -1.11 3.20
CA VAL A 417 22.78 0.18 2.53
C VAL A 417 23.85 0.43 1.46
N LEU A 418 25.05 -0.14 1.60
CA LEU A 418 26.09 -0.04 0.58
C LEU A 418 25.72 -0.83 -0.68
N GLU A 419 25.16 -2.03 -0.53
CA GLU A 419 24.69 -2.82 -1.67
C GLU A 419 23.58 -2.09 -2.45
N TYR A 420 22.68 -1.43 -1.71
CA TYR A 420 21.64 -0.59 -2.29
C TYR A 420 22.23 0.60 -3.03
N ALA A 421 23.17 1.31 -2.40
CA ALA A 421 23.82 2.46 -2.99
C ALA A 421 24.58 2.11 -4.28
N GLU A 422 25.25 0.95 -4.33
CA GLU A 422 25.98 0.51 -5.53
C GLU A 422 25.03 0.21 -6.69
N LYS A 423 23.97 -0.57 -6.45
CA LYS A 423 22.97 -0.90 -7.48
C LYS A 423 22.22 0.32 -7.99
N LEU A 424 22.04 1.31 -7.13
CA LEU A 424 21.41 2.57 -7.46
C LEU A 424 22.38 3.60 -8.00
N SER A 425 23.70 3.38 -7.96
CA SER A 425 24.69 4.42 -8.25
C SER A 425 24.42 5.70 -7.44
N ALA A 426 24.21 5.54 -6.13
CA ALA A 426 23.90 6.63 -5.22
C ALA A 426 25.14 7.47 -4.91
N ASP A 427 24.95 8.79 -4.86
CA ASP A 427 26.00 9.77 -4.58
C ASP A 427 26.12 10.09 -3.07
N ASP A 428 25.06 9.85 -2.30
CA ASP A 428 25.00 10.18 -0.88
C ASP A 428 24.19 9.11 -0.14
N ILE A 429 24.78 8.55 0.92
CA ILE A 429 24.30 7.35 1.62
C ILE A 429 24.09 7.70 3.09
N TRP A 430 22.87 7.51 3.59
CA TRP A 430 22.50 7.89 4.95
C TRP A 430 21.82 6.76 5.71
N ILE A 431 22.26 6.56 6.95
CA ILE A 431 21.50 5.84 7.96
C ILE A 431 20.80 6.87 8.85
N VAL A 432 19.48 6.73 8.99
CA VAL A 432 18.61 7.58 9.78
C VAL A 432 18.02 6.73 10.91
N HIS A 433 18.69 6.73 12.05
CA HIS A 433 18.33 5.88 13.19
C HIS A 433 17.55 6.68 14.23
N PHE A 434 16.24 6.46 14.33
CA PHE A 434 15.42 6.96 15.44
C PHE A 434 15.50 5.99 16.61
N THR A 435 15.72 6.45 17.83
CA THR A 435 15.84 5.56 19.00
C THR A 435 15.20 6.12 20.25
N CYS A 436 14.54 5.23 20.98
CA CYS A 436 14.03 5.48 22.33
C CYS A 436 14.95 4.87 23.40
N GLU A 437 16.12 4.33 23.04
CA GLU A 437 17.00 3.67 24.00
C GLU A 437 17.49 4.65 25.07
N ASP A 438 17.39 4.24 26.32
CA ASP A 438 17.87 5.01 27.45
C ASP A 438 19.33 5.40 27.29
N ARG A 439 19.64 6.65 27.62
CA ARG A 439 21.03 7.14 27.66
C ARG A 439 21.76 7.03 26.32
N TYR A 440 21.05 7.02 25.20
CA TYR A 440 21.67 7.01 23.86
C TYR A 440 22.45 8.31 23.60
N ALA A 441 21.81 9.45 23.86
CA ALA A 441 22.41 10.78 23.84
C ALA A 441 22.89 11.17 25.26
N THR A 442 24.12 10.78 25.63
CA THR A 442 24.74 11.20 26.90
C THR A 442 26.12 11.76 26.67
N ALA A 443 26.62 12.57 27.62
CA ALA A 443 27.96 13.15 27.62
C ALA A 443 29.12 12.16 27.44
N THR A 444 28.88 10.85 27.64
CA THR A 444 29.91 9.82 27.42
C THR A 444 29.91 9.23 26.00
N HIS A 445 28.84 9.44 25.23
CA HIS A 445 28.62 8.97 23.85
C HIS A 445 28.93 7.48 23.59
N LYS A 446 29.00 6.66 24.64
CA LYS A 446 29.43 5.24 24.56
C LYS A 446 28.48 4.33 23.76
N LYS A 447 27.22 4.76 23.59
CA LYS A 447 26.19 4.03 22.86
C LYS A 447 26.10 4.41 21.39
N LEU A 448 26.68 5.55 20.98
CA LEU A 448 26.74 5.91 19.58
C LEU A 448 27.54 4.85 18.83
N HIS A 449 26.98 4.40 17.71
CA HIS A 449 27.54 3.33 16.92
C HIS A 449 27.70 3.81 15.49
N TRP A 450 28.94 3.99 15.07
CA TRP A 450 29.29 4.60 13.80
C TRP A 450 29.73 3.52 12.80
N PRO A 451 29.43 3.68 11.51
CA PRO A 451 29.82 2.71 10.51
C PRO A 451 31.34 2.66 10.33
N PRO A 452 31.89 1.49 10.00
CA PRO A 452 33.30 1.37 9.65
C PRO A 452 33.63 1.98 8.28
N ASP A 453 32.64 2.06 7.37
CA ASP A 453 32.81 2.66 6.05
C ASP A 453 32.59 4.19 6.10
N ASP A 454 33.51 4.93 5.49
CA ASP A 454 33.49 6.41 5.46
C ASP A 454 32.49 6.97 4.45
N ARG A 455 31.97 6.16 3.52
CA ARG A 455 30.92 6.57 2.57
C ARG A 455 29.56 6.75 3.25
N ILE A 456 29.36 6.15 4.42
CA ILE A 456 28.07 6.13 5.13
C ILE A 456 27.99 7.31 6.09
N ASN A 457 27.04 8.22 5.83
CA ASN A 457 26.64 9.25 6.76
C ASN A 457 25.58 8.69 7.73
N VAL A 458 25.57 9.16 8.97
CA VAL A 458 24.63 8.68 9.99
C VAL A 458 24.06 9.85 10.78
N ILE A 459 22.74 9.85 10.95
CA ILE A 459 22.06 10.65 11.96
C ILE A 459 21.34 9.72 12.94
N HIS A 460 21.70 9.84 14.21
CA HIS A 460 21.00 9.23 15.32
C HIS A 460 20.07 10.25 15.94
N CYS A 461 18.78 9.94 16.03
CA CYS A 461 17.72 10.78 16.57
C CYS A 461 17.14 10.13 17.81
N PHE A 462 17.56 10.57 19.00
CA PHE A 462 16.95 10.16 20.25
C PHE A 462 15.68 10.97 20.52
N HIS A 463 14.62 10.31 21.01
CA HIS A 463 13.45 11.02 21.55
C HIS A 463 12.74 10.24 22.66
N ASN A 464 11.94 10.95 23.44
CA ASN A 464 11.02 10.37 24.43
C ASN A 464 9.66 10.00 23.80
N ARG A 465 8.80 9.33 24.58
CA ARG A 465 7.50 8.80 24.10
C ARG A 465 6.56 9.82 23.47
N ILE A 466 6.64 11.08 23.89
CA ILE A 466 5.78 12.17 23.44
C ILE A 466 6.43 13.06 22.37
N LEU A 467 7.63 12.68 21.90
CA LEU A 467 8.41 13.42 20.92
C LEU A 467 8.52 14.92 21.32
N GLU A 468 9.08 15.21 22.50
CA GLU A 468 9.35 16.59 22.94
C GLU A 468 10.85 16.88 23.04
N ASN A 469 11.64 15.88 23.45
CA ASN A 469 13.07 16.02 23.67
C ASN A 469 13.85 15.30 22.57
N VAL A 470 13.85 15.87 21.35
CA VAL A 470 14.59 15.31 20.22
C VAL A 470 16.03 15.78 20.25
N LEU A 471 16.95 14.84 20.41
CA LEU A 471 18.40 15.08 20.37
C LEU A 471 18.99 14.33 19.19
N ILE A 472 19.83 15.00 18.40
CA ILE A 472 20.52 14.36 17.28
C ILE A 472 22.03 14.29 17.50
N ASN A 473 22.59 13.19 17.02
CA ASN A 473 24.03 12.97 16.91
C ASN A 473 24.33 12.55 15.47
N VAL A 474 25.28 13.21 14.82
CA VAL A 474 25.54 13.07 13.38
C VAL A 474 27.00 12.73 13.16
N ARG A 475 27.27 11.79 12.26
CA ARG A 475 28.57 11.60 11.58
C ARG A 475 28.32 11.85 10.09
N TYR A 476 29.07 12.74 9.46
CA TYR A 476 28.96 12.98 8.03
C TYR A 476 30.28 13.38 7.39
N VAL A 477 30.41 13.15 6.09
CA VAL A 477 31.54 13.62 5.27
C VAL A 477 31.24 15.03 4.74
N ASP A 478 32.08 16.00 5.08
CA ASP A 478 31.94 17.37 4.60
C ASP A 478 32.45 17.54 3.15
N SER A 479 32.29 18.73 2.58
CA SER A 479 32.72 19.02 1.20
C SER A 479 34.23 18.89 0.96
N SER A 480 35.05 18.78 2.01
CA SER A 480 36.50 18.54 1.91
C SER A 480 36.86 17.06 1.93
N GLY A 481 35.87 16.15 2.08
CA GLY A 481 36.11 14.73 2.28
C GLY A 481 36.47 14.38 3.72
N THR A 482 36.30 15.31 4.67
CA THR A 482 36.64 15.09 6.08
C THR A 482 35.41 14.66 6.86
N ILE A 483 35.56 13.62 7.69
CA ILE A 483 34.51 13.18 8.61
C ILE A 483 34.33 14.21 9.74
N LYS A 484 33.09 14.65 9.95
CA LYS A 484 32.68 15.57 11.00
C LYS A 484 31.62 14.93 11.89
N TYR A 485 31.57 15.44 13.12
CA TYR A 485 30.62 15.00 14.12
C TYR A 485 29.82 16.19 14.67
N ILE A 486 28.53 15.98 14.90
CA ILE A 486 27.66 16.87 15.67
C ILE A 486 27.10 16.02 16.81
N THR A 487 27.13 16.52 18.04
CA THR A 487 26.71 15.75 19.21
C THR A 487 25.71 16.53 20.06
N ASP A 488 24.68 15.83 20.52
CA ASP A 488 23.62 16.34 21.40
C ASP A 488 22.99 17.66 20.93
N GLU A 489 22.79 17.82 19.62
CA GLU A 489 22.07 18.95 19.07
C GLU A 489 20.56 18.78 19.31
N ALA A 490 19.94 19.75 19.97
CA ALA A 490 18.50 19.74 20.20
C ALA A 490 17.72 20.22 18.97
N ILE A 491 16.74 19.43 18.54
CA ILE A 491 15.88 19.77 17.39
C ILE A 491 14.51 20.26 17.90
N PRO A 492 14.20 21.56 17.79
CA PRO A 492 12.93 22.10 18.22
C PRO A 492 11.83 21.72 17.21
N LEU A 493 10.88 20.92 17.67
CA LEU A 493 9.71 20.55 16.87
C LEU A 493 8.76 21.72 16.75
N ASN A 494 8.19 21.90 15.57
CA ASN A 494 7.12 22.85 15.38
C ASN A 494 5.85 22.29 16.04
N LEU A 495 5.11 23.15 16.73
CA LEU A 495 3.76 22.82 17.19
C LEU A 495 2.89 22.74 15.93
N SER A 496 2.55 21.52 15.51
CA SER A 496 1.63 21.26 14.40
C SER A 496 0.18 21.44 14.81
#